data_AF-A0A846EVZ1-F1
#
_entry.id   AF-A0A846EVZ1-F1
#
_cell.length_a   1.000
_cell.length_b   1.000
_cell.length_c   1.000
_cell.angle_alpha   90.00
_cell.angle_beta   90.00
_cell.angle_gamma   90.00
#
_symmetry.space_group_name_H-M   'P 1'
#
loop_
_entity.id
_entity.type
_entity.pdbx_description
1 polymer ?
#
loop_
_entity_poly.entity_id
_entity_poly.type
_entity_poly.pdbx_seq_one_letter_code
_entity_poly.pdbx_strand_id
1 'polypeptide(L)'
;MKETLANLLNFSGLAWWVKIFTTNPCCTYYFGPFFTFEEAKAAEAGYIEDLKDESAQGIQVFIEQSKPVELTIYDELENSSNETVINPAFSPQT
;
A
#
# COMPACT_ATOMS: atom_id res chain seq x y z
N MET A 1 -8.78 10.90 15.86
CA MET A 1 -8.37 12.14 15.13
C MET A 1 -6.97 12.07 14.50
N LYS A 2 -6.34 10.89 14.37
CA LYS A 2 -5.03 10.73 13.69
C LYS A 2 -5.14 10.06 12.32
N GLU A 3 -6.18 9.25 12.12
CA GLU A 3 -6.46 8.51 10.89
C GLU A 3 -6.88 9.44 9.71
N THR A 4 -7.46 10.60 10.00
CA THR A 4 -7.94 11.53 8.95
C THR A 4 -6.81 12.33 8.30
N LEU A 5 -5.74 12.61 9.04
CA LEU A 5 -4.64 13.45 8.55
C LEU A 5 -3.69 12.63 7.68
N ALA A 6 -3.44 11.37 8.07
CA ALA A 6 -2.67 10.41 7.28
C ALA A 6 -3.35 10.14 5.90
N ASN A 7 -4.68 10.01 5.88
CA ASN A 7 -5.44 9.88 4.62
C ASN A 7 -5.37 11.13 3.73
N LEU A 8 -5.27 12.33 4.31
CA LEU A 8 -5.12 13.58 3.56
C LEU A 8 -3.74 13.68 2.89
N LEU A 9 -2.67 13.30 3.60
CA LEU A 9 -1.32 13.22 3.02
C LEU A 9 -1.21 12.13 1.94
N ASN A 10 -1.90 11.00 2.12
CA ASN A 10 -2.01 9.98 1.08
C ASN A 10 -2.74 10.54 -0.16
N PHE A 11 -3.80 11.33 0.04
CA PHE A 11 -4.50 11.98 -1.06
C PHE A 11 -3.56 12.92 -1.86
N SER A 12 -2.68 13.64 -1.16
CA SER A 12 -1.67 14.53 -1.74
C SER A 12 -0.42 13.83 -2.30
N GLY A 13 -0.23 12.52 -2.06
CA GLY A 13 0.95 11.76 -2.52
C GLY A 13 2.26 12.13 -1.82
N LEU A 14 2.19 12.74 -0.64
CA LEU A 14 3.36 13.16 0.18
C LEU A 14 3.55 12.27 1.41
N ALA A 15 2.76 11.21 1.55
CA ALA A 15 2.90 10.27 2.65
C ALA A 15 4.10 9.35 2.43
N TRP A 16 4.77 9.00 3.53
CA TRP A 16 5.81 7.99 3.54
C TRP A 16 5.19 6.60 3.68
N TRP A 17 5.67 5.65 2.89
CA TRP A 17 5.21 4.27 2.88
C TRP A 17 6.38 3.32 3.05
N VAL A 18 6.17 2.29 3.86
CA VAL A 18 7.09 1.16 4.02
C VAL A 18 6.61 0.07 3.08
N LYS A 19 7.34 -0.13 2.00
CA LYS A 19 7.12 -1.19 1.03
C LYS A 19 7.96 -2.40 1.44
N ILE A 20 7.31 -3.53 1.69
CA ILE A 20 7.96 -4.79 2.02
C ILE A 20 7.67 -5.81 0.91
N PHE A 21 8.73 -6.30 0.28
CA PHE A 21 8.66 -7.35 -0.72
C PHE A 21 9.11 -8.66 -0.10
N THR A 22 8.32 -9.72 -0.29
CA THR A 22 8.65 -11.09 0.13
C THR A 22 8.80 -11.97 -1.11
N THR A 23 9.71 -12.93 -1.07
CA THR A 23 9.97 -13.86 -2.19
C THR A 23 9.15 -15.14 -2.07
N ASN A 24 8.89 -15.61 -0.85
CA ASN A 24 8.04 -16.78 -0.63
C ASN A 24 7.24 -16.62 0.68
N PRO A 25 5.91 -16.40 0.62
CA PRO A 25 5.12 -16.16 -0.61
C PRO A 25 5.56 -14.87 -1.33
N CYS A 26 5.37 -14.80 -2.65
CA CYS A 26 5.69 -13.60 -3.45
C CYS A 26 4.62 -12.53 -3.22
N CYS A 27 4.87 -11.60 -2.30
CA CYS A 27 3.90 -10.60 -1.91
C CYS A 27 4.58 -9.23 -1.76
N THR A 28 3.85 -8.17 -2.11
CA THR A 28 4.29 -6.80 -1.85
C THR A 28 3.30 -6.13 -0.91
N TYR A 29 3.78 -5.76 0.27
CA TYR A 29 3.02 -5.08 1.31
C TYR A 29 3.39 -3.61 1.35
N TYR A 30 2.40 -2.72 1.47
CA TYR A 30 2.59 -1.29 1.68
C TYR A 30 2.00 -0.90 3.04
N PHE A 31 2.87 -0.61 4.01
CA PHE A 31 2.47 -0.15 5.34
C PHE A 31 2.59 1.38 5.44
N GLY A 32 1.55 2.03 5.95
CA GLY A 32 1.46 3.48 6.05
C GLY A 32 0.00 3.94 6.13
N PRO A 33 -0.29 5.23 5.88
CA PRO A 33 0.62 6.33 5.53
C PRO A 33 1.33 6.94 6.76
N PHE A 34 2.64 7.17 6.67
CA PHE A 34 3.45 7.83 7.70
C PHE A 34 3.70 9.32 7.38
N PHE A 35 3.82 10.15 8.42
CA PHE A 35 4.12 11.58 8.27
C PHE A 35 5.60 11.82 7.96
N THR A 36 6.48 11.00 8.54
CA THR A 36 7.93 11.15 8.41
C THR A 36 8.61 9.83 8.06
N PHE A 37 9.77 9.93 7.41
CA PHE A 37 10.63 8.78 7.15
C PHE A 37 11.04 8.06 8.44
N GLU A 38 11.28 8.79 9.52
CA GLU A 38 11.69 8.21 10.80
C GLU A 38 10.58 7.36 11.44
N GLU A 39 9.31 7.80 11.36
CA GLU A 39 8.17 6.98 11.81
C GLU A 39 8.02 5.71 10.98
N ALA A 40 8.14 5.84 9.66
CA ALA A 40 8.12 4.69 8.75
C ALA A 40 9.25 3.70 9.09
N LYS A 41 10.45 4.22 9.31
CA LYS A 41 11.63 3.43 9.68
C LYS A 41 11.51 2.77 11.04
N ALA A 42 10.94 3.46 12.03
CA ALA A 42 10.72 2.88 13.35
C ALA A 42 9.68 1.76 13.30
N ALA A 43 8.66 1.89 12.44
CA ALA A 43 7.63 0.87 12.25
C ALA A 43 8.11 -0.33 11.41
N GLU A 44 9.05 -0.12 10.48
CA GLU A 44 9.56 -1.17 9.56
C GLU A 44 10.06 -2.41 10.31
N ALA A 45 10.75 -2.21 11.43
CA ALA A 45 11.33 -3.29 12.21
C ALA A 45 10.26 -4.26 12.73
N GLY A 46 9.12 -3.74 13.21
CA GLY A 46 8.01 -4.56 13.69
C GLY A 46 7.43 -5.41 12.56
N TYR A 47 7.13 -4.80 11.41
CA TYR A 47 6.60 -5.53 10.25
C TYR A 47 7.53 -6.64 9.76
N ILE A 48 8.85 -6.41 9.79
CA ILE A 48 9.83 -7.45 9.42
C ILE A 48 9.82 -8.59 10.45
N GLU A 49 9.70 -8.29 11.74
CA GLU A 49 9.63 -9.30 12.79
C GLU A 49 8.37 -10.17 12.65
N ASP A 50 7.20 -9.56 12.44
CA ASP A 50 5.95 -10.28 12.17
C ASP A 50 6.07 -11.20 10.93
N LEU A 51 6.58 -10.67 9.80
CA LEU A 51 6.74 -11.46 8.57
C LEU A 51 7.75 -12.61 8.72
N LYS A 52 8.79 -12.43 9.57
CA LYS A 52 9.73 -13.51 9.89
C LYS A 52 9.07 -14.60 10.73
N ASP A 53 8.22 -14.23 11.68
CA ASP A 53 7.46 -15.18 12.49
C ASP A 53 6.50 -16.00 11.62
N GLU A 54 5.89 -15.37 10.61
CA GLU A 54 5.07 -16.00 9.57
C GLU A 54 5.88 -16.84 8.56
N SER A 55 7.19 -17.04 8.79
CA SER A 55 8.09 -17.82 7.91
C SER A 55 8.24 -17.27 6.48
N ALA A 56 8.05 -15.96 6.27
CA ALA A 56 8.27 -15.33 4.98
C ALA A 56 9.78 -15.31 4.63
N GLN A 57 10.10 -15.65 3.38
CA GLN A 57 11.48 -15.69 2.88
C GLN A 57 11.76 -14.52 1.94
N GLY A 58 13.01 -14.06 1.93
CA GLY A 58 13.47 -13.02 0.99
C GLY A 58 12.82 -11.65 1.20
N ILE A 59 12.67 -11.25 2.46
CA ILE A 59 12.10 -9.96 2.88
C ILE A 59 13.04 -8.82 2.49
N GLN A 60 12.55 -7.88 1.69
CA GLN A 60 13.23 -6.64 1.32
C GLN A 60 12.36 -5.45 1.68
N VAL A 61 12.94 -4.43 2.30
CA VAL A 61 12.21 -3.25 2.75
C VAL A 61 12.70 -2.00 2.06
N PHE A 62 11.76 -1.18 1.62
CA PHE A 62 11.98 0.09 0.94
C PHE A 62 11.06 1.14 1.56
N ILE A 63 11.61 2.29 1.91
CA ILE A 63 10.83 3.42 2.43
C ILE A 63 10.83 4.50 1.36
N GLU A 64 9.66 4.79 0.81
CA GLU A 64 9.49 5.76 -0.27
C GLU A 64 8.27 6.66 -0.03
N GLN A 65 8.34 7.88 -0.57
CA GLN A 65 7.15 8.74 -0.69
C GLN A 65 6.40 8.27 -1.93
N SER A 66 5.25 7.64 -1.72
CA SER A 66 4.49 7.03 -2.80
C SER A 66 2.99 7.21 -2.53
N LYS A 67 2.19 7.00 -3.58
CA LYS A 67 0.73 6.99 -3.47
C LYS A 67 0.23 5.62 -3.91
N PRO A 68 0.36 4.59 -3.06
CA PRO A 68 -0.10 3.26 -3.40
C PRO A 68 -1.62 3.30 -3.57
N VAL A 69 -2.09 2.76 -4.70
CA VAL A 69 -3.52 2.59 -4.99
C VAL A 69 -4.08 1.40 -4.20
N GLU A 70 -3.24 0.40 -3.91
CA GLU A 70 -3.56 -0.81 -3.15
C GLU A 70 -2.52 -1.10 -2.06
N LEU A 71 -2.98 -1.56 -0.90
CA LEU A 71 -2.16 -1.76 0.31
C LEU A 71 -1.48 -3.13 0.36
N THR A 72 -2.09 -4.13 -0.27
CA THR A 72 -1.58 -5.50 -0.34
C THR A 72 -1.72 -5.97 -1.77
N ILE A 73 -0.59 -6.21 -2.44
CA ILE A 73 -0.58 -6.72 -3.81
C ILE A 73 -0.10 -8.17 -3.74
N TYR A 74 -1.03 -9.09 -4.00
CA TYR A 74 -0.73 -10.49 -4.22
C TYR A 74 -0.35 -10.67 -5.68
N ASP A 75 0.81 -11.28 -5.95
CA ASP A 75 1.15 -11.74 -7.30
C ASP A 75 0.40 -13.06 -7.57
N GLU A 76 -0.93 -13.01 -7.58
CA GLU A 76 -1.72 -14.02 -8.28
C GLU A 76 -1.76 -13.58 -9.74
N LEU A 77 -1.07 -14.31 -10.60
CA LEU A 77 -1.19 -14.21 -12.05
C LEU A 77 -2.68 -14.26 -12.44
N GLU A 78 -3.34 -13.12 -12.60
CA GLU A 78 -4.35 -12.85 -13.65
C GLU A 78 -4.98 -11.44 -13.56
N ASN A 79 -4.57 -10.61 -14.54
CA ASN A 79 -5.45 -9.81 -15.39
C ASN A 79 -6.67 -9.09 -14.75
N SER A 80 -6.52 -7.82 -14.39
CA SER A 80 -7.62 -6.85 -14.49
C SER A 80 -7.09 -5.49 -14.88
N SER A 81 -6.86 -5.37 -16.18
CA SER A 81 -6.90 -4.11 -16.90
C SER A 81 -8.24 -3.39 -16.62
N ASN A 82 -8.20 -2.06 -16.61
CA ASN A 82 -9.30 -1.12 -16.92
C ASN A 82 -10.65 -1.21 -16.17
N GLU A 83 -10.97 -0.22 -15.32
CA GLU A 83 -12.19 0.59 -15.54
C GLU A 83 -12.27 1.82 -14.62
N THR A 84 -12.09 3.01 -15.18
CA THR A 84 -12.98 4.13 -14.89
C THR A 84 -13.07 4.99 -16.14
N VAL A 85 -13.70 4.45 -17.19
CA VAL A 85 -14.28 5.32 -18.22
C VAL A 85 -15.60 5.83 -17.65
N ILE A 86 -15.53 7.05 -17.13
CA ILE A 86 -16.67 7.91 -16.83
C ILE A 86 -17.60 8.00 -18.05
N ASN A 87 -18.79 7.39 -17.98
CA ASN A 87 -19.90 7.71 -18.87
C ASN A 87 -21.21 7.71 -18.07
N PRO A 88 -21.64 8.86 -17.50
CA PRO A 88 -23.01 8.99 -17.03
C PRO A 88 -23.89 9.34 -18.23
N ALA A 89 -24.59 8.36 -18.78
CA ALA A 89 -25.68 8.63 -19.72
C ALA A 89 -26.72 7.53 -19.63
N PHE A 90 -27.64 7.63 -18.66
CA PHE A 90 -28.98 7.12 -18.88
C PHE A 90 -30.02 8.03 -18.24
N SER A 91 -30.83 8.61 -19.12
CA SER A 91 -31.89 9.57 -18.90
C SER A 91 -33.05 9.04 -18.04
N PRO A 92 -33.84 9.95 -17.43
CA PRO A 92 -34.99 9.58 -16.60
C PRO A 92 -36.09 8.88 -17.41
N GLN A 93 -36.58 7.75 -16.89
CA GLN A 93 -37.81 7.13 -17.41
C GLN A 93 -39.02 7.93 -16.91
N THR A 94 -39.91 8.28 -17.84
CA THR A 94 -41.26 8.79 -17.61
C THR A 94 -42.25 7.63 -17.67
#